data_AF-A0A916NL02-F1
#
_entry.id   AF-A0A916NL02-F1
#
_cell.length_a   1.000
_cell.length_b   1.000
_cell.length_c   1.000
_cell.angle_alpha   90.00
_cell.angle_beta   90.00
_cell.angle_gamma   90.00
#
_symmetry.space_group_name_H-M   'P 1'
#
loop_
_entity.id
_entity.type
_entity.pdbx_description
1 polymer ?
#
loop_
_entity_poly.entity_id
_entity_poly.type
_entity_poly.pdbx_seq_one_letter_code
_entity_poly.pdbx_strand_id
1 'polypeptide(L)'
;MKRTGRWSGLFRSACGQFTIEASLTMPLILVVTVSLLFVALFWYNQTSLLQAAALSAERAAYAWDNSGKDLQTGEVDAGSNDGLYWRLTNDNLSNLFSFLLPTGAVKVTLPVSGPIPTGSSPTAKLTKSAAWFPPSWRGELQYENGGLLRKIGVDLQRPFTSPASTSRLWNKTSVDADAHAYVTDPMETIRLTDLARTFLAEIKGRIKPREALQSLVEPKTAVKEPVKITNHEQAANYLRTLVGGTKEKVQVSPGTKREIDAFDARGIAHQAYYTFNEKNLREVQMPKDIELLWQGTQVQGVVWHFFKLSKQDKVKLSQGLKQQLERSGIVVILHE
;
A
#
# COMPACT_ATOMS: atom_id res chain seq x y z
N MET A 1 -86.02 -28.98 9.25
CA MET A 1 -84.77 -29.39 9.94
C MET A 1 -84.55 -30.89 9.77
N LYS A 2 -83.47 -31.29 9.09
CA LYS A 2 -82.71 -32.58 9.22
C LYS A 2 -81.95 -32.84 7.92
N ARG A 3 -80.71 -32.33 7.85
CA ARG A 3 -79.76 -32.66 6.76
C ARG A 3 -78.32 -32.63 7.30
N THR A 4 -78.04 -33.47 8.29
CA THR A 4 -76.71 -33.57 8.94
C THR A 4 -76.17 -35.01 9.01
N GLY A 5 -76.68 -35.94 8.19
CA GLY A 5 -76.26 -37.36 8.23
C GLY A 5 -75.17 -37.77 7.21
N ARG A 6 -75.00 -37.04 6.10
CA ARG A 6 -74.26 -37.54 4.93
C ARG A 6 -72.72 -37.48 5.04
N TRP A 7 -72.19 -36.64 5.92
CA TRP A 7 -70.74 -36.49 6.11
C TRP A 7 -70.14 -37.58 7.01
N SER A 8 -70.92 -38.12 7.96
CA SER A 8 -70.44 -39.16 8.89
C SER A 8 -70.16 -40.52 8.23
N GLY A 9 -70.81 -40.82 7.10
CA GLY A 9 -70.61 -42.06 6.34
C GLY A 9 -69.33 -42.07 5.48
N LEU A 10 -68.84 -40.90 5.08
CA LEU A 10 -67.58 -40.77 4.33
C LEU A 10 -66.37 -41.09 5.21
N PHE A 11 -66.38 -40.70 6.48
CA PHE A 11 -65.28 -40.97 7.41
C PHE A 11 -65.30 -42.38 8.01
N ARG A 12 -66.39 -43.14 7.86
CA ARG A 12 -66.56 -44.49 8.44
C ARG A 12 -66.57 -45.63 7.41
N SER A 13 -66.64 -45.33 6.12
CA SER A 13 -66.61 -46.34 5.06
C SER A 13 -65.19 -46.54 4.52
N ALA A 14 -64.80 -47.79 4.27
CA ALA A 14 -63.46 -48.14 3.79
C ALA A 14 -63.08 -47.40 2.48
N CYS A 15 -64.02 -47.26 1.54
CA CYS A 15 -63.80 -46.51 0.30
C CYS A 15 -63.64 -44.99 0.52
N GLY A 16 -64.36 -44.42 1.50
CA GLY A 16 -64.23 -43.02 1.87
C GLY A 16 -62.90 -42.71 2.56
N GLN A 17 -62.46 -43.58 3.47
CA GLN A 17 -61.14 -43.50 4.10
C GLN A 17 -60.01 -43.60 3.06
N PHE A 18 -60.07 -44.58 2.14
CA PHE A 18 -59.05 -44.74 1.08
C PHE A 18 -58.95 -43.50 0.18
N THR A 19 -60.10 -42.90 -0.18
CA THR A 19 -60.11 -41.68 -1.02
C THR A 19 -59.54 -40.48 -0.27
N ILE A 20 -59.85 -40.33 1.02
CA ILE A 20 -59.31 -39.23 1.86
C ILE A 20 -57.80 -39.41 2.07
N GLU A 21 -57.35 -40.63 2.35
CA GLU A 21 -55.95 -40.95 2.53
C GLU A 21 -55.15 -40.69 1.24
N ALA A 22 -55.64 -41.18 0.09
CA ALA A 22 -54.99 -40.95 -1.20
C ALA A 22 -54.99 -39.45 -1.62
N SER A 23 -56.09 -38.73 -1.35
CA SER A 23 -56.22 -37.30 -1.71
C SER A 23 -55.45 -36.37 -0.77
N LEU A 24 -55.13 -36.79 0.46
CA LEU A 24 -54.31 -36.01 1.40
C LEU A 24 -52.82 -36.34 1.26
N THR A 25 -52.47 -37.60 0.95
CA THR A 25 -51.07 -38.06 0.88
C THR A 25 -50.28 -37.33 -0.20
N MET A 26 -50.80 -37.21 -1.42
CA MET A 26 -50.09 -36.54 -2.52
C MET A 26 -49.83 -35.05 -2.26
N PRO A 27 -50.82 -34.23 -1.85
CA PRO A 27 -50.58 -32.84 -1.46
C PRO A 27 -49.64 -32.70 -0.27
N LEU A 28 -49.71 -33.61 0.72
CA LEU A 28 -48.80 -33.59 1.86
C LEU A 28 -47.35 -33.83 1.44
N ILE A 29 -47.11 -34.85 0.60
CA ILE A 29 -45.78 -35.12 0.04
C ILE A 29 -45.28 -33.90 -0.77
N LEU A 30 -46.14 -33.28 -1.57
CA LEU A 30 -45.79 -32.07 -2.32
C LEU A 30 -45.41 -30.90 -1.39
N VAL A 31 -46.19 -30.65 -0.34
CA VAL A 31 -45.90 -29.58 0.63
C VAL A 31 -44.59 -29.87 1.37
N VAL A 32 -44.35 -31.12 1.78
CA VAL A 32 -43.10 -31.52 2.45
C VAL A 32 -41.90 -31.37 1.52
N THR A 33 -42.00 -31.82 0.26
CA THR A 33 -40.90 -31.69 -0.70
C THR A 33 -40.58 -30.24 -1.04
N VAL A 34 -41.60 -29.40 -1.29
CA VAL A 34 -41.43 -27.96 -1.52
C VAL A 34 -40.83 -27.27 -0.29
N SER A 35 -41.25 -27.65 0.91
CA SER A 35 -40.69 -27.10 2.16
C SER A 35 -39.22 -27.47 2.32
N LEU A 36 -38.84 -28.73 2.05
CA LEU A 36 -37.45 -29.18 2.07
C LEU A 36 -36.59 -28.44 1.05
N LEU A 37 -37.11 -28.22 -0.17
CA LEU A 37 -36.42 -27.43 -1.20
C LEU A 37 -36.19 -25.98 -0.74
N PHE A 38 -37.19 -25.36 -0.10
CA PHE A 38 -37.06 -23.99 0.41
C PHE A 38 -36.01 -23.90 1.53
N VAL A 39 -36.00 -24.87 2.44
CA VAL A 39 -34.98 -24.96 3.50
C VAL A 39 -33.59 -25.14 2.89
N ALA A 40 -33.42 -26.06 1.94
CA ALA A 40 -32.14 -26.28 1.26
C ALA A 40 -31.65 -24.99 0.55
N LEU A 41 -32.55 -24.27 -0.12
CA LEU A 41 -32.23 -23.01 -0.79
C LEU A 41 -31.87 -21.89 0.21
N PHE A 42 -32.54 -21.84 1.36
CA PHE A 42 -32.18 -20.90 2.43
C PHE A 42 -30.76 -21.18 2.96
N TRP A 43 -30.46 -22.43 3.29
CA TRP A 43 -29.12 -22.83 3.75
C TRP A 43 -28.05 -22.57 2.69
N TYR A 44 -28.33 -22.86 1.43
CA TYR A 44 -27.42 -22.55 0.33
C TYR A 44 -27.11 -21.05 0.25
N ASN A 45 -28.11 -20.18 0.37
CA ASN A 45 -27.88 -18.74 0.37
C ASN A 45 -27.07 -18.28 1.59
N GLN A 46 -27.34 -18.84 2.78
CA GLN A 46 -26.59 -18.55 4.00
C GLN A 46 -25.11 -18.95 3.88
N THR A 47 -24.84 -20.18 3.42
CA THR A 47 -23.46 -20.69 3.31
C THR A 47 -22.69 -20.00 2.19
N SER A 48 -23.34 -19.69 1.07
CA SER A 48 -22.73 -18.92 -0.02
C SER A 48 -22.36 -17.50 0.44
N LEU A 49 -23.20 -16.85 1.24
CA LEU A 49 -22.91 -15.52 1.79
C LEU A 49 -21.75 -15.57 2.81
N LEU A 50 -21.75 -16.57 3.69
CA LEU A 50 -20.67 -16.80 4.65
C LEU A 50 -19.34 -17.08 3.94
N GLN A 51 -19.34 -17.90 2.90
CA GLN A 51 -18.14 -18.17 2.09
C GLN A 51 -17.61 -16.88 1.45
N ALA A 52 -18.50 -16.03 0.92
CA ALA A 52 -18.11 -14.76 0.34
C ALA A 52 -17.52 -13.79 1.38
N ALA A 53 -18.12 -13.72 2.57
CA ALA A 53 -17.59 -12.93 3.69
C ALA A 53 -16.20 -13.43 4.12
N ALA A 54 -16.05 -14.75 4.33
CA ALA A 54 -14.80 -15.37 4.76
C ALA A 54 -13.67 -15.19 3.73
N LEU A 55 -13.93 -15.50 2.47
CA LEU A 55 -12.96 -15.34 1.39
C LEU A 55 -12.51 -13.88 1.25
N SER A 56 -13.43 -12.93 1.43
CA SER A 56 -13.11 -11.51 1.34
C SER A 56 -12.29 -11.03 2.55
N ALA A 57 -12.62 -11.51 3.75
CA ALA A 57 -11.82 -11.23 4.94
C ALA A 57 -10.39 -11.78 4.80
N GLU A 58 -10.24 -13.03 4.35
CA GLU A 58 -8.95 -13.68 4.14
C GLU A 58 -8.12 -12.98 3.07
N ARG A 59 -8.70 -12.66 1.92
CA ARG A 59 -8.02 -11.95 0.83
C ARG A 59 -7.60 -10.55 1.24
N ALA A 60 -8.48 -9.81 1.91
CA ALA A 60 -8.16 -8.50 2.44
C ALA A 60 -7.02 -8.58 3.47
N ALA A 61 -7.02 -9.62 4.32
CA ALA A 61 -5.98 -9.80 5.33
C ALA A 61 -4.64 -10.21 4.71
N TYR A 62 -4.67 -11.06 3.69
CA TYR A 62 -3.49 -11.52 2.96
C TYR A 62 -2.84 -10.41 2.12
N ALA A 63 -3.66 -9.52 1.53
CA ALA A 63 -3.19 -8.39 0.76
C ALA A 63 -2.91 -7.14 1.60
N TRP A 64 -3.09 -7.21 2.92
CA TRP A 64 -2.96 -6.05 3.79
C TRP A 64 -1.55 -5.48 3.81
N ASP A 65 -0.55 -6.33 3.57
CA ASP A 65 0.87 -5.99 3.59
C ASP A 65 1.30 -5.03 2.46
N ASN A 66 0.54 -4.99 1.37
CA ASN A 66 0.83 -4.15 0.23
C ASN A 66 -0.45 -3.73 -0.51
N SER A 67 -0.73 -2.42 -0.55
CA SER A 67 -1.90 -1.88 -1.28
C SER A 67 -1.90 -2.18 -2.78
N GLY A 68 -0.73 -2.42 -3.38
CA GLY A 68 -0.56 -2.81 -4.78
C GLY A 68 -0.95 -4.26 -5.09
N LYS A 69 -1.07 -5.12 -4.08
CA LYS A 69 -1.32 -6.56 -4.26
C LYS A 69 -2.71 -6.84 -4.82
N ASP A 70 -2.80 -7.73 -5.81
CA ASP A 70 -4.09 -8.21 -6.31
C ASP A 70 -4.77 -9.10 -5.26
N LEU A 71 -6.08 -8.90 -5.06
CA LEU A 71 -6.84 -9.58 -4.02
C LEU A 71 -7.16 -11.04 -4.37
N GLN A 72 -7.12 -11.44 -5.65
CA GLN A 72 -7.40 -12.80 -6.08
C GLN A 72 -6.12 -13.62 -6.26
N THR A 73 -5.13 -13.07 -6.93
CA THR A 73 -3.89 -13.79 -7.29
C THR A 73 -2.79 -13.59 -6.25
N GLY A 74 -2.84 -12.50 -5.48
CA GLY A 74 -1.75 -12.12 -4.59
C GLY A 74 -0.53 -11.54 -5.31
N GLU A 75 -0.62 -11.29 -6.62
CA GLU A 75 0.46 -10.73 -7.43
C GLU A 75 0.68 -9.25 -7.11
N VAL A 76 1.92 -8.80 -7.27
CA VAL A 76 2.33 -7.41 -7.05
C VAL A 76 3.15 -6.95 -8.25
N ASP A 77 2.73 -5.86 -8.89
CA ASP A 77 3.49 -5.23 -9.96
C ASP A 77 4.82 -4.65 -9.45
N ALA A 78 5.88 -4.78 -10.24
CA ALA A 78 7.19 -4.24 -9.90
C ALA A 78 7.12 -2.71 -9.70
N GLY A 79 7.41 -2.25 -8.48
CA GLY A 79 7.35 -0.84 -8.10
C GLY A 79 6.04 -0.41 -7.42
N SER A 80 5.02 -1.27 -7.37
CA SER A 80 3.75 -1.03 -6.67
C SER A 80 3.83 -1.55 -5.23
N ASN A 81 4.76 -1.03 -4.45
CA ASN A 81 5.00 -1.43 -3.07
C ASN A 81 4.67 -0.30 -2.10
N ASP A 82 3.97 -0.63 -1.01
CA ASP A 82 3.88 0.23 0.16
C ASP A 82 5.28 0.51 0.74
N GLY A 83 5.49 1.70 1.31
CA GLY A 83 6.77 2.08 1.90
C GLY A 83 7.20 1.17 3.05
N LEU A 84 8.50 1.01 3.29
CA LEU A 84 9.06 0.09 4.31
C LEU A 84 8.43 0.22 5.72
N TYR A 85 8.00 1.43 6.08
CA TYR A 85 7.45 1.76 7.40
C TYR A 85 5.92 1.86 7.42
N TRP A 86 5.23 1.31 6.41
CA TRP A 86 3.76 1.37 6.28
C TRP A 86 3.01 0.86 7.51
N ARG A 87 3.58 -0.07 8.29
CA ARG A 87 2.99 -0.59 9.54
C ARG A 87 2.92 0.46 10.64
N LEU A 88 3.83 1.43 10.61
CA LEU A 88 3.83 2.55 11.53
C LEU A 88 2.88 3.63 10.99
N THR A 89 3.06 4.04 9.73
CA THR A 89 2.42 5.23 9.16
C THR A 89 1.03 5.01 8.59
N ASN A 90 0.80 3.87 7.93
CA ASN A 90 -0.42 3.57 7.20
C ASN A 90 -1.39 2.72 8.02
N ASP A 91 -0.92 1.84 8.91
CA ASP A 91 -1.77 1.09 9.86
C ASP A 91 -2.24 1.94 11.07
N ASN A 92 -2.15 3.27 10.93
CA ASN A 92 -2.51 4.34 11.86
C ASN A 92 -1.61 4.33 13.12
N LEU A 93 -0.60 5.21 13.14
CA LEU A 93 0.46 5.37 14.18
C LEU A 93 -0.06 5.36 15.62
N SER A 94 -1.26 5.87 15.83
CA SER A 94 -1.93 5.90 17.14
C SER A 94 -2.19 4.51 17.74
N ASN A 95 -2.22 3.46 16.89
CA ASN A 95 -2.52 2.09 17.28
C ASN A 95 -1.37 1.34 17.96
N LEU A 96 -0.11 1.77 17.79
CA LEU A 96 1.03 1.20 18.52
C LEU A 96 0.95 1.46 20.03
N PHE A 97 0.26 2.54 20.41
CA PHE A 97 -0.07 2.86 21.79
C PHE A 97 -1.57 2.66 22.06
N SER A 98 -2.26 1.82 21.27
CA SER A 98 -3.68 1.51 21.49
C SER A 98 -3.95 0.94 22.89
N PHE A 99 -2.95 0.29 23.49
CA PHE A 99 -2.99 -0.15 24.89
C PHE A 99 -3.13 1.01 25.90
N LEU A 100 -2.78 2.25 25.50
CA LEU A 100 -2.91 3.50 26.27
C LEU A 100 -4.04 4.41 25.78
N LEU A 101 -4.42 4.34 24.50
CA LEU A 101 -5.42 5.20 23.86
C LEU A 101 -6.31 4.35 22.92
N PRO A 102 -7.58 4.07 23.27
CA PRO A 102 -8.46 3.31 22.40
C PRO A 102 -8.67 4.05 21.08
N THR A 103 -8.31 3.40 19.98
CA THR A 103 -8.52 3.88 18.62
C THR A 103 -9.65 3.09 17.99
N GLY A 104 -10.58 3.80 17.35
CA GLY A 104 -11.75 3.18 16.73
C GLY A 104 -11.39 2.33 15.52
N ALA A 105 -12.20 1.30 15.27
CA ALA A 105 -12.13 0.51 14.04
C ALA A 105 -12.33 1.40 12.80
N VAL A 106 -11.58 1.13 11.74
CA VAL A 106 -11.79 1.76 10.44
C VAL A 106 -12.87 0.98 9.72
N LYS A 107 -13.92 1.65 9.24
CA LYS A 107 -15.09 1.02 8.61
C LYS A 107 -15.33 1.54 7.19
N VAL A 108 -15.77 0.66 6.30
CA VAL A 108 -16.24 0.95 4.94
C VAL A 108 -17.58 0.26 4.72
N THR A 109 -18.61 1.04 4.37
CA THR A 109 -19.96 0.54 4.15
C THR A 109 -20.18 0.13 2.69
N LEU A 110 -20.95 -0.94 2.48
CA LEU A 110 -21.36 -1.42 1.16
C LEU A 110 -22.77 -0.90 0.78
N PRO A 111 -23.04 -0.64 -0.51
CA PRO A 111 -22.07 -0.66 -1.61
C PRO A 111 -21.14 0.57 -1.61
N VAL A 112 -19.91 0.39 -2.08
CA VAL A 112 -18.96 1.49 -2.23
C VAL A 112 -19.49 2.49 -3.25
N SER A 113 -19.65 3.75 -2.84
CA SER A 113 -20.08 4.84 -3.72
C SER A 113 -18.91 5.77 -3.99
N GLY A 114 -18.45 5.85 -5.24
CA GLY A 114 -17.38 6.77 -5.66
C GLY A 114 -16.11 6.08 -6.19
N PRO A 115 -15.10 6.86 -6.59
CA PRO A 115 -13.84 6.33 -7.08
C PRO A 115 -13.10 5.56 -5.98
N ILE A 116 -12.52 4.41 -6.35
CA ILE A 116 -11.70 3.60 -5.44
C ILE A 116 -10.46 4.44 -5.07
N PRO A 117 -10.25 4.78 -3.79
CA PRO A 117 -9.11 5.57 -3.38
C PRO A 117 -7.80 4.85 -3.74
N THR A 118 -6.88 5.58 -4.37
CA THR A 118 -5.51 5.12 -4.58
C THR A 118 -4.68 5.49 -3.36
N GLY A 119 -4.10 4.49 -2.69
CA GLY A 119 -3.25 4.72 -1.52
C GLY A 119 -3.16 3.53 -0.57
N SER A 120 -2.28 3.66 0.41
CA SER A 120 -1.95 2.63 1.39
C SER A 120 -2.74 2.73 2.69
N SER A 121 -3.64 3.70 2.83
CA SER A 121 -4.42 3.89 4.05
C SER A 121 -5.38 2.71 4.30
N PRO A 122 -5.78 2.44 5.55
CA PRO A 122 -6.67 1.32 5.87
C PRO A 122 -8.03 1.47 5.19
N THR A 123 -8.53 2.71 5.08
CA THR A 123 -9.76 3.02 4.34
C THR A 123 -9.61 2.74 2.85
N ALA A 124 -8.46 3.03 2.23
CA ALA A 124 -8.22 2.75 0.82
C ALA A 124 -8.15 1.23 0.56
N LYS A 125 -7.41 0.51 1.41
CA LYS A 125 -7.29 -0.96 1.38
C LYS A 125 -8.65 -1.63 1.54
N LEU A 126 -9.44 -1.24 2.53
CA LEU A 126 -10.80 -1.76 2.73
C LEU A 126 -11.73 -1.40 1.58
N THR A 127 -11.65 -0.17 1.03
CA THR A 127 -12.47 0.24 -0.12
C THR A 127 -12.13 -0.59 -1.37
N LYS A 128 -10.85 -0.90 -1.59
CA LYS A 128 -10.41 -1.80 -2.67
C LYS A 128 -11.02 -3.20 -2.51
N SER A 129 -11.03 -3.75 -1.30
CA SER A 129 -11.67 -5.03 -1.02
C SER A 129 -13.19 -4.98 -1.16
N ALA A 130 -13.81 -3.88 -0.72
CA ALA A 130 -15.25 -3.67 -0.78
C ALA A 130 -15.77 -3.52 -2.22
N ALA A 131 -14.95 -3.01 -3.15
CA ALA A 131 -15.30 -2.85 -4.56
C ALA A 131 -15.55 -4.19 -5.30
N TRP A 132 -15.14 -5.32 -4.73
CA TRP A 132 -15.41 -6.65 -5.29
C TRP A 132 -16.86 -7.10 -5.15
N PHE A 133 -17.62 -6.48 -4.25
CA PHE A 133 -18.99 -6.89 -4.00
C PHE A 133 -19.97 -6.28 -5.02
N PRO A 134 -20.99 -7.05 -5.46
CA PRO A 134 -22.05 -6.51 -6.29
C PRO A 134 -22.80 -5.36 -5.59
N PRO A 135 -23.31 -4.37 -6.34
CA PRO A 135 -24.07 -3.24 -5.77
C PRO A 135 -25.34 -3.65 -5.01
N SER A 136 -25.84 -4.87 -5.23
CA SER A 136 -27.03 -5.41 -4.56
C SER A 136 -26.77 -5.89 -3.13
N TRP A 137 -25.50 -6.00 -2.73
CA TRP A 137 -25.10 -6.44 -1.40
C TRP A 137 -24.95 -5.22 -0.48
N ARG A 138 -25.32 -5.42 0.78
CA ARG A 138 -25.18 -4.41 1.84
C ARG A 138 -24.29 -4.97 2.95
N GLY A 139 -23.80 -4.12 3.83
CA GLY A 139 -22.97 -4.52 4.96
C GLY A 139 -21.81 -3.58 5.22
N GLU A 140 -20.83 -4.05 5.98
CA GLU A 140 -19.65 -3.28 6.33
C GLU A 140 -18.37 -4.13 6.35
N LEU A 141 -17.27 -3.54 5.89
CA LEU A 141 -15.92 -4.07 6.12
C LEU A 141 -15.27 -3.22 7.21
N GLN A 142 -14.60 -3.87 8.14
CA GLN A 142 -13.94 -3.23 9.25
C GLN A 142 -12.49 -3.70 9.42
N TYR A 143 -11.61 -2.79 9.81
CA TYR A 143 -10.25 -3.08 10.21
C TYR A 143 -10.03 -2.61 11.65
N GLU A 144 -9.51 -3.51 12.47
CA GLU A 144 -9.16 -3.27 13.87
C GLU A 144 -7.67 -3.57 14.07
N ASN A 145 -6.96 -2.64 14.68
CA ASN A 145 -5.55 -2.81 15.03
C ASN A 145 -5.39 -2.75 16.55
N GLY A 146 -5.32 -3.93 17.17
CA GLY A 146 -5.05 -4.09 18.60
C GLY A 146 -3.56 -4.13 18.94
N GLY A 147 -2.69 -3.56 18.10
CA GLY A 147 -1.24 -3.57 18.27
C GLY A 147 -0.60 -4.91 17.86
N LEU A 148 -0.76 -5.95 18.69
CA LEU A 148 -0.21 -7.29 18.41
C LEU A 148 -1.06 -8.06 17.40
N LEU A 149 -2.38 -7.89 17.47
CA LEU A 149 -3.33 -8.57 16.61
C LEU A 149 -4.06 -7.52 15.77
N ARG A 150 -4.04 -7.74 14.46
CA ARG A 150 -4.76 -6.94 13.48
C ARG A 150 -5.82 -7.84 12.86
N LYS A 151 -7.05 -7.35 12.81
CA LYS A 151 -8.23 -8.11 12.39
C LYS A 151 -8.98 -7.36 11.31
N ILE A 152 -9.41 -8.08 10.29
CA ILE A 152 -10.37 -7.60 9.30
C ILE A 152 -11.68 -8.34 9.54
N GLY A 153 -12.76 -7.60 9.64
CA GLY A 153 -14.12 -8.12 9.72
C GLY A 153 -14.93 -7.75 8.48
N VAL A 154 -15.81 -8.65 8.07
CA VAL A 154 -16.72 -8.45 6.94
C VAL A 154 -18.11 -8.88 7.42
N ASP A 155 -19.04 -7.94 7.42
CA ASP A 155 -20.48 -8.16 7.62
C ASP A 155 -21.17 -7.97 6.28
N LEU A 156 -21.93 -8.98 5.84
CA LEU A 156 -22.68 -8.96 4.59
C LEU A 156 -24.15 -9.25 4.84
N GLN A 157 -24.98 -8.52 4.12
CA GLN A 157 -26.43 -8.63 4.13
C GLN A 157 -26.93 -8.72 2.70
N ARG A 158 -27.70 -9.77 2.42
CA ARG A 158 -28.34 -10.00 1.12
C ARG A 158 -29.86 -10.03 1.29
N PRO A 159 -30.62 -9.22 0.52
CA PRO A 159 -32.08 -9.32 0.55
C PRO A 159 -32.52 -10.69 0.06
N PHE A 160 -33.41 -11.33 0.82
CA PHE A 160 -34.00 -12.62 0.47
C PHE A 160 -35.49 -12.45 0.22
N THR A 161 -35.90 -12.54 -1.04
CA THR A 161 -37.30 -12.51 -1.43
C THR A 161 -37.98 -13.83 -1.11
N SER A 162 -38.57 -13.92 0.08
CA SER A 162 -39.48 -14.99 0.46
C SER A 162 -40.89 -14.72 -0.09
N PRO A 163 -41.69 -15.75 -0.43
CA PRO A 163 -43.12 -15.58 -0.72
C PRO A 163 -43.85 -14.81 0.39
N ALA A 164 -44.84 -13.97 0.02
CA ALA A 164 -45.55 -13.11 0.97
C ALA A 164 -46.26 -13.86 2.12
N SER A 165 -46.55 -15.15 1.93
CA SER A 165 -47.13 -16.03 2.93
C SER A 165 -46.13 -16.49 4.00
N THR A 166 -44.83 -16.58 3.69
CA THR A 166 -43.79 -17.03 4.64
C THR A 166 -43.10 -15.88 5.36
N SER A 167 -43.10 -14.66 4.80
CA SER A 167 -42.52 -13.48 5.47
C SER A 167 -43.20 -13.15 6.80
N ARG A 168 -44.52 -13.38 6.92
CA ARG A 168 -45.27 -13.22 8.19
C ARG A 168 -44.88 -14.25 9.26
N LEU A 169 -44.44 -15.44 8.85
CA LEU A 169 -44.06 -16.52 9.77
C LEU A 169 -42.61 -16.36 10.26
N TRP A 170 -41.71 -15.93 9.37
CA TRP A 170 -40.26 -15.95 9.64
C TRP A 170 -39.66 -14.60 10.03
N ASN A 171 -40.35 -13.48 9.73
CA ASN A 171 -39.93 -12.10 10.02
C ASN A 171 -38.46 -11.77 9.67
N LYS A 172 -37.85 -12.52 8.73
CA LYS A 172 -36.51 -12.31 8.21
C LYS A 172 -36.60 -12.03 6.72
N THR A 173 -36.19 -10.84 6.32
CA THR A 173 -36.19 -10.37 4.93
C THR A 173 -34.78 -10.32 4.33
N SER A 174 -33.75 -10.64 5.12
CA SER A 174 -32.36 -10.73 4.70
C SER A 174 -31.70 -12.01 5.24
N VAL A 175 -30.67 -12.40 4.51
CA VAL A 175 -29.66 -13.38 4.94
C VAL A 175 -28.44 -12.54 5.31
N ASP A 176 -27.93 -12.76 6.51
CA ASP A 176 -26.81 -12.01 7.07
C ASP A 176 -25.66 -12.98 7.36
N ALA A 177 -24.41 -12.56 7.12
CA ALA A 177 -23.24 -13.36 7.44
C ALA A 177 -22.07 -12.48 7.90
N ASP A 178 -21.40 -12.93 8.94
CA ASP A 178 -20.19 -12.32 9.48
C ASP A 178 -18.98 -13.25 9.26
N ALA A 179 -17.83 -12.66 8.97
CA ALA A 179 -16.56 -13.37 8.94
C ALA A 179 -15.40 -12.47 9.34
N HIS A 180 -14.32 -13.09 9.82
CA HIS A 180 -13.14 -12.40 10.30
C HIS A 180 -11.86 -13.12 9.91
N ALA A 181 -10.83 -12.35 9.61
CA ALA A 181 -9.48 -12.86 9.35
C ALA A 181 -8.43 -12.00 10.05
N TYR A 182 -7.33 -12.62 10.47
CA TYR A 182 -6.19 -11.92 11.06
C TYR A 182 -5.17 -11.57 9.99
N VAL A 183 -4.62 -10.36 10.08
CA VAL A 183 -3.51 -9.94 9.22
C VAL A 183 -2.24 -10.61 9.74
N THR A 184 -1.78 -11.65 9.04
CA THR A 184 -0.58 -12.40 9.40
C THR A 184 0.63 -11.87 8.64
N ASP A 185 1.68 -11.54 9.38
CA ASP A 185 2.97 -11.14 8.83
C ASP A 185 4.08 -11.87 9.59
N PRO A 186 4.40 -13.12 9.20
CA PRO A 186 5.28 -13.97 9.99
C PRO A 186 6.70 -13.39 10.08
N MET A 187 7.20 -12.77 9.00
CA MET A 187 8.54 -12.21 8.96
C MET A 187 8.66 -11.00 9.90
N GLU A 188 7.70 -10.08 9.86
CA GLU A 188 7.70 -8.95 10.79
C GLU A 188 7.50 -9.40 12.24
N THR A 189 6.67 -10.42 12.47
CA THR A 189 6.46 -10.97 13.82
C THR A 189 7.76 -11.49 14.42
N ILE A 190 8.56 -12.24 13.64
CA ILE A 190 9.89 -12.71 14.07
C ILE A 190 10.81 -11.53 14.34
N ARG A 191 10.83 -10.53 13.45
CA ARG A 191 11.71 -9.36 13.56
C ARG A 191 11.40 -8.49 14.77
N LEU A 192 10.12 -8.23 15.02
CA LEU A 192 9.65 -7.49 16.19
C LEU A 192 9.89 -8.26 17.48
N THR A 193 9.73 -9.59 17.47
CA THR A 193 10.00 -10.43 18.64
C THR A 193 11.49 -10.41 18.99
N ASP A 194 12.39 -10.52 18.01
CA ASP A 194 13.83 -10.46 18.25
C ASP A 194 14.30 -9.05 18.63
N LEU A 195 13.74 -8.00 18.00
CA LEU A 195 13.98 -6.61 18.37
C LEU A 195 13.55 -6.35 19.82
N ALA A 196 12.34 -6.76 20.19
CA ALA A 196 11.83 -6.65 21.55
C ALA A 196 12.75 -7.39 22.53
N ARG A 197 13.09 -8.65 22.24
CA ARG A 197 13.99 -9.45 23.09
C ARG A 197 15.36 -8.79 23.29
N THR A 198 15.93 -8.23 22.23
CA THR A 198 17.30 -7.69 22.25
C THR A 198 17.36 -6.28 22.84
N PHE A 199 16.39 -5.42 22.56
CA PHE A 199 16.45 -4.00 22.88
C PHE A 199 15.52 -3.52 23.99
N LEU A 200 14.53 -4.32 24.46
CA LEU A 200 13.64 -3.86 25.54
C LEU A 200 14.41 -3.43 26.79
N ALA A 201 15.44 -4.20 27.16
CA ALA A 201 16.23 -3.93 28.35
C ALA A 201 17.02 -2.61 28.24
N GLU A 202 17.48 -2.27 27.04
CA GLU A 202 18.26 -1.05 26.79
C GLU A 202 17.38 0.20 26.67
N ILE A 203 16.15 0.04 26.18
CA ILE A 203 15.18 1.14 25.98
C ILE A 203 14.38 1.44 27.25
N LYS A 204 14.23 0.46 28.15
CA LYS A 204 13.48 0.60 29.40
C LYS A 204 14.04 1.75 30.25
N GLY A 205 13.31 2.86 30.29
CA GLY A 205 13.65 4.06 31.06
C GLY A 205 14.36 5.17 30.28
N ARG A 206 14.68 4.98 29.00
CA ARG A 206 15.37 6.00 28.17
C ARG A 206 14.47 6.86 27.29
N ILE A 207 13.24 6.40 26.99
CA ILE A 207 12.34 7.08 26.05
C ILE A 207 10.95 7.25 26.66
N LYS A 208 10.42 8.47 26.62
CA LYS A 208 9.03 8.77 27.02
C LYS A 208 8.08 8.53 25.83
N PRO A 209 6.93 7.86 26.03
CA PRO A 209 6.02 7.48 24.93
C PRO A 209 5.57 8.63 24.01
N ARG A 210 5.35 9.83 24.57
CA ARG A 210 4.94 11.01 23.80
C ARG A 210 6.06 11.58 22.92
N GLU A 211 7.31 11.50 23.36
CA GLU A 211 8.46 11.99 22.58
C GLU A 211 8.78 11.01 21.43
N ALA A 212 8.61 9.70 21.66
CA ALA A 212 8.74 8.69 20.61
C ALA A 212 7.76 8.91 19.45
N LEU A 213 6.48 9.20 19.75
CA LEU A 213 5.44 9.46 18.76
C LEU A 213 5.78 10.63 17.81
N GLN A 214 6.45 11.67 18.32
CA GLN A 214 6.83 12.83 17.51
C GLN A 214 8.00 12.54 16.56
N SER A 215 8.84 11.55 16.90
CA SER A 215 9.98 11.14 16.06
C SER A 215 9.63 10.11 14.97
N LEU A 216 8.46 9.46 15.07
CA LEU A 216 7.99 8.40 14.15
C LEU A 216 7.25 8.94 12.93
N VAL A 217 7.66 10.11 12.42
CA VAL A 217 7.17 10.64 11.15
C VAL A 217 8.00 10.04 10.03
N GLU A 218 7.36 9.39 9.06
CA GLU A 218 8.08 8.93 7.87
C GLU A 218 8.83 10.10 7.25
N PRO A 219 10.13 9.95 6.94
CA PRO A 219 10.75 10.88 6.02
C PRO A 219 9.94 10.76 4.73
N LYS A 220 9.19 11.81 4.40
CA LYS A 220 8.53 11.88 3.09
C LYS A 220 9.63 11.54 2.10
N THR A 221 9.45 10.47 1.33
CA THR A 221 10.16 10.31 0.06
C THR A 221 9.66 11.47 -0.78
N ALA A 222 10.23 12.64 -0.54
CA ALA A 222 10.11 13.75 -1.43
C ALA A 222 10.71 13.19 -2.70
N VAL A 223 9.85 12.97 -3.69
CA VAL A 223 10.22 13.33 -5.05
C VAL A 223 10.69 14.78 -4.90
N LYS A 224 11.99 14.97 -4.63
CA LYS A 224 12.59 16.29 -4.57
C LYS A 224 12.25 16.87 -5.93
N GLU A 225 11.41 17.90 -5.95
CA GLU A 225 11.35 18.74 -7.13
C GLU A 225 12.81 19.06 -7.48
N PRO A 226 13.23 18.82 -8.73
CA PRO A 226 14.62 18.98 -9.11
C PRO A 226 15.03 20.39 -8.69
N VAL A 227 16.08 20.47 -7.84
CA VAL A 227 16.57 21.75 -7.33
C VAL A 227 16.84 22.63 -8.54
N LYS A 228 16.04 23.69 -8.72
CA LYS A 228 16.18 24.60 -9.86
C LYS A 228 17.45 25.41 -9.63
N ILE A 229 18.56 24.94 -10.19
CA ILE A 229 19.84 25.64 -10.17
C ILE A 229 19.76 26.79 -11.17
N THR A 230 19.97 28.00 -10.67
CA THR A 230 19.86 29.25 -11.45
C THR A 230 21.18 29.97 -11.65
N ASN A 231 22.23 29.57 -10.91
CA ASN A 231 23.56 30.15 -11.00
C ASN A 231 24.65 29.14 -10.61
N HIS A 232 25.91 29.50 -10.88
CA HIS A 232 27.06 28.62 -10.61
C HIS A 232 27.31 28.37 -9.11
N GLU A 233 27.04 29.33 -8.24
CA GLU A 233 27.21 29.15 -6.79
C GLU A 233 26.26 28.06 -6.27
N GLN A 234 24.99 28.11 -6.70
CA GLN A 234 23.98 27.10 -6.36
C GLN A 234 24.39 25.72 -6.88
N ALA A 235 24.97 25.65 -8.07
CA ALA A 235 25.52 24.42 -8.64
C ALA A 235 26.65 23.86 -7.77
N ALA A 236 27.60 24.71 -7.35
CA ALA A 236 28.70 24.32 -6.47
C ALA A 236 28.22 23.89 -5.07
N ASN A 237 27.26 24.62 -4.47
CA ASN A 237 26.61 24.24 -3.21
C ASN A 237 25.91 22.88 -3.31
N TYR A 238 25.19 22.68 -4.41
CA TYR A 238 24.51 21.41 -4.70
C TYR A 238 25.52 20.26 -4.77
N LEU A 239 26.65 20.44 -5.48
CA LEU A 239 27.72 19.44 -5.51
C LEU A 239 28.30 19.19 -4.12
N ARG A 240 28.67 20.22 -3.36
CA ARG A 240 29.21 20.07 -2.00
C ARG A 240 28.29 19.24 -1.11
N THR A 241 26.98 19.46 -1.22
CA THR A 241 25.97 18.67 -0.48
C THR A 241 25.86 17.24 -1.00
N LEU A 242 25.93 17.06 -2.33
CA LEU A 242 25.78 15.75 -2.98
C LEU A 242 26.94 14.81 -2.70
N VAL A 243 28.18 15.31 -2.75
CA VAL A 243 29.40 14.50 -2.58
C VAL A 243 29.98 14.59 -1.17
N GLY A 244 29.40 15.43 -0.30
CA GLY A 244 29.93 15.68 1.05
C GLY A 244 31.29 16.36 1.04
N GLY A 245 31.57 17.18 0.03
CA GLY A 245 32.88 17.79 -0.21
C GLY A 245 32.97 19.27 0.18
N THR A 246 34.18 19.78 0.29
CA THR A 246 34.47 21.19 0.64
C THR A 246 35.14 21.94 -0.50
N LYS A 247 34.97 23.25 -0.54
CA LYS A 247 35.64 24.10 -1.54
C LYS A 247 37.12 24.21 -1.20
N GLU A 248 38.00 23.93 -2.15
CA GLU A 248 39.45 23.89 -1.91
C GLU A 248 40.25 24.60 -3.00
N LYS A 249 41.42 25.12 -2.66
CA LYS A 249 42.37 25.71 -3.61
C LYS A 249 43.66 24.91 -3.60
N VAL A 250 43.93 24.28 -4.73
CA VAL A 250 45.02 23.33 -4.93
C VAL A 250 46.08 23.97 -5.83
N GLN A 251 47.36 23.73 -5.54
CA GLN A 251 48.47 24.27 -6.32
C GLN A 251 48.79 23.29 -7.45
N VAL A 252 48.68 23.76 -8.70
CA VAL A 252 48.91 22.91 -9.89
C VAL A 252 50.41 22.92 -10.25
N SER A 253 50.98 24.11 -10.47
CA SER A 253 52.40 24.32 -10.79
C SER A 253 52.90 25.60 -10.14
N PRO A 254 54.22 25.87 -10.04
CA PRO A 254 54.72 27.11 -9.44
C PRO A 254 54.12 28.35 -10.13
N GLY A 255 53.18 29.03 -9.46
CA GLY A 255 52.45 30.19 -10.00
C GLY A 255 51.01 29.92 -10.46
N THR A 256 50.58 28.67 -10.59
CA THR A 256 49.22 28.31 -11.04
C THR A 256 48.41 27.63 -9.93
N LYS A 257 47.28 28.23 -9.56
CA LYS A 257 46.30 27.65 -8.63
C LYS A 257 45.04 27.20 -9.34
N ARG A 258 44.41 26.16 -8.80
CA ARG A 258 43.10 25.64 -9.20
C ARG A 258 42.15 25.70 -8.02
N GLU A 259 40.99 26.32 -8.23
CA GLU A 259 39.89 26.29 -7.26
C GLU A 259 38.95 25.14 -7.63
N ILE A 260 38.65 24.29 -6.66
CA ILE A 260 37.78 23.11 -6.79
C ILE A 260 36.49 23.41 -6.04
N ASP A 261 35.35 23.20 -6.71
CA ASP A 261 34.03 23.53 -6.14
C ASP A 261 33.61 22.60 -5.01
N ALA A 262 33.94 21.31 -5.12
CA ALA A 262 33.79 20.32 -4.06
C ALA A 262 34.89 19.27 -4.12
N PHE A 263 35.76 19.22 -3.11
CA PHE A 263 36.77 18.19 -2.91
C PHE A 263 36.26 17.20 -1.86
N ASP A 264 36.13 15.93 -2.23
CA ASP A 264 35.54 14.90 -1.37
C ASP A 264 36.59 14.19 -0.50
N ALA A 265 36.12 13.41 0.49
CA ALA A 265 37.01 12.67 1.40
C ALA A 265 37.83 11.57 0.71
N ARG A 266 37.54 11.24 -0.56
CA ARG A 266 38.26 10.25 -1.37
C ARG A 266 39.33 10.90 -2.25
N GLY A 267 39.51 12.22 -2.14
CA GLY A 267 40.49 12.96 -2.93
C GLY A 267 40.03 13.21 -4.37
N ILE A 268 38.72 13.17 -4.64
CA ILE A 268 38.14 13.44 -5.96
C ILE A 268 37.73 14.92 -6.03
N ALA A 269 38.19 15.60 -7.07
CA ALA A 269 37.85 16.98 -7.36
C ALA A 269 36.59 17.06 -8.23
N HIS A 270 35.51 17.64 -7.68
CA HIS A 270 34.28 17.89 -8.40
C HIS A 270 34.18 19.36 -8.79
N GLN A 271 33.98 19.64 -10.08
CA GLN A 271 33.80 20.98 -10.62
C GLN A 271 32.39 21.17 -11.17
N ALA A 272 31.73 22.28 -10.83
CA ALA A 272 30.44 22.67 -11.37
C ALA A 272 30.58 23.63 -12.54
N TYR A 273 29.86 23.36 -13.63
CA TYR A 273 29.73 24.27 -14.77
C TYR A 273 28.25 24.53 -15.05
N TYR A 274 27.80 25.72 -14.63
CA TYR A 274 26.45 26.23 -14.95
C TYR A 274 26.47 27.09 -16.23
N THR A 275 27.48 27.96 -16.34
CA THR A 275 27.82 28.70 -17.55
C THR A 275 29.29 28.45 -17.87
N PHE A 276 29.59 28.11 -19.12
CA PHE A 276 30.96 27.79 -19.53
C PHE A 276 31.22 28.18 -20.98
N ASN A 277 32.50 28.32 -21.31
CA ASN A 277 32.98 28.50 -22.67
C ASN A 277 33.92 27.33 -22.99
N GLU A 278 33.57 26.52 -23.99
CA GLU A 278 34.35 25.34 -24.35
C GLU A 278 35.82 25.64 -24.67
N LYS A 279 36.12 26.81 -25.27
CA LYS A 279 37.49 27.21 -25.54
C LYS A 279 38.28 27.38 -24.24
N ASN A 280 37.69 28.05 -23.24
CA ASN A 280 38.31 28.19 -21.92
C ASN A 280 38.46 26.84 -21.22
N LEU A 281 37.48 25.95 -21.35
CA LEU A 281 37.56 24.60 -20.78
C LEU A 281 38.72 23.80 -21.39
N ARG A 282 38.90 23.84 -22.71
CA ARG A 282 39.98 23.12 -23.41
C ARG A 282 41.36 23.71 -23.15
N GLU A 283 41.47 25.04 -23.18
CA GLU A 283 42.78 25.71 -23.14
C GLU A 283 43.27 26.01 -21.73
N VAL A 284 42.36 26.10 -20.74
CA VAL A 284 42.72 26.58 -19.40
C VAL A 284 42.38 25.58 -18.30
N GLN A 285 41.14 25.08 -18.25
CA GLN A 285 40.72 24.25 -17.10
C GLN A 285 41.17 22.79 -17.25
N MET A 286 41.00 22.21 -18.44
CA MET A 286 41.38 20.83 -18.72
C MET A 286 42.88 20.57 -18.52
N PRO A 287 43.82 21.42 -19.00
CA PRO A 287 45.24 21.18 -18.76
C PRO A 287 45.62 21.20 -17.28
N LYS A 288 45.00 22.08 -16.48
CA LYS A 288 45.21 22.14 -15.03
C LYS A 288 44.75 20.87 -14.33
N ASP A 289 43.58 20.38 -14.70
CA ASP A 289 43.00 19.19 -14.08
C ASP A 289 43.72 17.91 -14.54
N ILE A 290 44.23 17.87 -15.77
CA ILE A 290 45.14 16.79 -16.26
C ILE A 290 46.46 16.80 -15.48
N GLU A 291 47.05 17.98 -15.25
CA GLU A 291 48.29 18.09 -14.50
C GLU A 291 48.11 17.63 -13.04
N LEU A 292 46.98 17.98 -12.40
CA LEU A 292 46.63 17.49 -11.07
C LEU A 292 46.45 15.96 -11.03
N LEU A 293 45.76 15.39 -12.03
CA LEU A 293 45.61 13.94 -12.16
C LEU A 293 46.95 13.24 -12.37
N TRP A 294 47.84 13.84 -13.18
CA TRP A 294 49.15 13.25 -13.48
C TRP A 294 50.10 13.30 -12.29
N GLN A 295 50.05 14.36 -11.49
CA GLN A 295 50.81 14.44 -10.23
C GLN A 295 50.31 13.42 -9.19
N GLY A 296 48.99 13.17 -9.13
CA GLY A 296 48.38 12.12 -8.31
C GLY A 296 48.54 12.25 -6.78
N THR A 297 49.22 13.29 -6.30
CA THR A 297 49.52 13.50 -4.87
C THR A 297 48.45 14.32 -4.16
N GLN A 298 47.81 15.27 -4.85
CA GLN A 298 46.80 16.17 -4.29
C GLN A 298 45.37 15.80 -4.73
N VAL A 299 45.21 15.21 -5.93
CA VAL A 299 43.90 14.84 -6.49
C VAL A 299 44.01 13.44 -7.08
N GLN A 300 43.13 12.53 -6.65
CA GLN A 300 43.08 11.13 -7.10
C GLN A 300 42.14 10.92 -8.28
N GLY A 301 41.20 11.85 -8.49
CA GLY A 301 40.23 11.79 -9.59
C GLY A 301 39.60 13.15 -9.86
N VAL A 302 39.11 13.39 -11.07
CA VAL A 302 38.43 14.63 -11.44
C VAL A 302 37.10 14.33 -12.11
N VAL A 303 36.05 14.98 -11.63
CA VAL A 303 34.69 14.89 -12.16
C VAL A 303 34.18 16.28 -12.52
N TRP A 304 33.77 16.46 -13.76
CA TRP A 304 33.16 17.68 -14.24
C TRP A 304 31.66 17.51 -14.37
N HIS A 305 30.92 18.31 -13.62
CA HIS A 305 29.46 18.34 -13.62
C HIS A 305 28.96 19.53 -14.41
N PHE A 306 28.18 19.27 -15.45
CA PHE A 306 27.54 20.30 -16.25
C PHE A 306 26.05 20.38 -15.94
N PHE A 307 25.56 21.58 -15.70
CA PHE A 307 24.17 21.83 -15.35
C PHE A 307 23.45 22.52 -16.50
N LYS A 308 22.20 22.13 -16.75
CA LYS A 308 21.37 22.84 -17.73
C LYS A 308 21.10 24.27 -17.25
N LEU A 309 21.04 25.20 -18.20
CA LEU A 309 20.57 26.56 -17.92
C LEU A 309 19.06 26.51 -17.64
N SER A 310 18.55 27.34 -16.73
CA SER A 310 17.13 27.27 -16.31
C SER A 310 16.10 27.47 -17.45
N LYS A 311 16.53 27.96 -18.62
CA LYS A 311 15.70 28.18 -19.82
C LYS A 311 15.92 27.13 -20.92
N GLN A 312 16.71 26.10 -20.67
CA GLN A 312 17.07 25.07 -21.65
C GLN A 312 16.76 23.69 -21.07
N ASP A 313 16.28 22.77 -21.91
CA ASP A 313 15.92 21.42 -21.45
C ASP A 313 17.12 20.48 -21.35
N LYS A 314 18.25 20.84 -21.98
CA LYS A 314 19.47 20.01 -22.02
C LYS A 314 20.73 20.84 -21.83
N VAL A 315 21.78 20.18 -21.34
CA VAL A 315 23.13 20.76 -21.27
C VAL A 315 23.70 20.94 -22.67
N LYS A 316 24.19 22.14 -23.00
CA LYS A 316 24.86 22.43 -24.27
C LYS A 316 26.36 22.13 -24.21
N LEU A 317 26.72 20.85 -24.18
CA LEU A 317 28.12 20.39 -24.27
C LEU A 317 28.34 19.67 -25.60
N SER A 318 29.37 20.07 -26.36
CA SER A 318 29.71 19.39 -27.61
C SER A 318 30.20 17.96 -27.33
N GLN A 319 29.78 17.03 -28.18
CA GLN A 319 30.20 15.62 -28.07
C GLN A 319 31.73 15.49 -28.18
N GLY A 320 32.37 16.34 -28.99
CA GLY A 320 33.83 16.38 -29.13
C GLY A 320 34.55 16.86 -27.87
N LEU A 321 33.97 17.77 -27.09
CA LEU A 321 34.55 18.15 -25.78
C LEU A 321 34.41 17.01 -24.78
N LYS A 322 33.21 16.42 -24.70
CA LYS A 322 32.93 15.29 -23.80
C LYS A 322 33.92 14.15 -24.02
N GLN A 323 34.10 13.72 -25.27
CA GLN A 323 35.03 12.65 -25.62
C GLN A 323 36.49 13.02 -25.29
N GLN A 324 36.89 14.28 -25.45
CA GLN A 324 38.24 14.71 -25.08
C GLN A 324 38.45 14.64 -23.56
N LEU A 325 37.50 15.11 -22.77
CA LEU A 325 37.57 15.04 -21.30
C LEU A 325 37.67 13.59 -20.81
N GLU A 326 36.82 12.70 -21.33
CA GLU A 326 36.82 11.28 -20.96
C GLU A 326 38.14 10.59 -21.33
N ARG A 327 38.71 10.90 -22.51
CA ARG A 327 40.04 10.40 -22.91
C ARG A 327 41.18 10.91 -22.04
N SER A 328 41.02 12.09 -21.45
CA SER A 328 41.98 12.70 -20.52
C SER A 328 41.80 12.21 -19.07
N GLY A 329 40.91 11.25 -18.82
CA GLY A 329 40.65 10.70 -17.48
C GLY A 329 39.71 11.54 -16.61
N ILE A 330 39.04 12.54 -17.19
CA ILE A 330 38.06 13.38 -16.50
C ILE A 330 36.66 12.80 -16.74
N VAL A 331 35.96 12.46 -15.65
CA VAL A 331 34.59 11.93 -15.73
C VAL A 331 33.60 13.07 -15.95
N VAL A 332 32.70 12.94 -16.91
CA VAL A 332 31.70 13.96 -17.24
C VAL A 332 30.31 13.52 -16.80
N ILE A 333 29.66 14.36 -15.98
CA ILE A 333 28.28 14.15 -15.52
C ILE A 333 27.41 15.31 -16.01
N LEU A 334 26.27 14.97 -16.63
CA LEU A 334 25.28 15.95 -17.09
C LEU A 334 24.07 15.93 -16.16
N HIS A 335 23.69 17.10 -15.67
CA HIS A 335 22.49 17.31 -14.85
C HIS A 335 21.42 18.01 -15.71
N GLU A 336 20.44 17.24 -16.16
CA GLU A 336 19.27 17.64 -16.97
C GLU A 336 17.99 17.79 -16.12
#